data_AF-A0A504BZ72-F1
#
_entry.id   AF-A0A504BZ72-F1
#
_cell.length_a   1.000
_cell.length_b   1.000
_cell.length_c   1.000
_cell.angle_alpha   90.00
_cell.angle_beta   90.00
_cell.angle_gamma   90.00
#
_symmetry.space_group_name_H-M   'P 1'
#
loop_
_entity.id
_entity.type
_entity.pdbx_description
1 polymer ?
#
loop_
_entity_poly.entity_id
_entity_poly.type
_entity_poly.pdbx_seq_one_letter_code
_entity_poly.pdbx_strand_id
1 'polypeptide(L)'
;MFRTIFALSALAAGLVSFGALAAPTQDNAPRLVRAADDGGILVAQDGNLDIYYDARGNRVIVDADTGKVIAIQPPQTRLDRRALRRETRLRELGRAPADDDRYYLDNPEDMARFRRKQLEEEGRVIPPPADEYDPYGDNSVEAYPPAPQDDGNYDNNYPDAPQPAKPGTIKRQPLNEASIDPVQPTEQAPPADQSALPPKIDGKTTVDPSLSLGARQDVAALQVLLDRGGASPGVIDGRFGSNVDKAIAAYNEITGSNLKSTDAVGIQTALAQSGGDAFANYTITAEDAAGPYVASVPEDYSQKAQLNCMCYTSVTEALAERFHMDENYLKSINKGVDFNRPGTIIKVANFGKLVSTPVARIVADKTKKEVYAYDAGGKLVAAYPATIGSADTPSPTGIHAVSRIALDPNYTYNPNINFKQGQNDKILTIPPGPNGPVGSVWIALDKPTYGIHGTPEPSKIGKTESHGCVRLTNWDARELAKLVSPGVTVEFVGGPSADDVAQQ
;
A
#
# COMPACT_ATOMS: atom_id res chain seq x y z
N MET A 1 63.99 6.23 39.87
CA MET A 1 65.31 6.07 39.22
C MET A 1 65.28 6.82 37.90
N PHE A 2 66.23 7.76 37.71
CA PHE A 2 66.66 8.51 36.50
C PHE A 2 65.59 9.02 35.51
N ARG A 3 65.20 10.32 35.42
CA ARG A 3 65.91 11.58 35.06
C ARG A 3 66.64 11.58 33.70
N THR A 4 66.16 12.40 32.75
CA THR A 4 66.86 13.46 31.95
C THR A 4 65.90 14.05 30.87
N ILE A 5 65.37 15.29 30.93
CA ILE A 5 65.91 16.67 30.63
C ILE A 5 66.23 16.84 29.11
N PHE A 6 65.63 17.75 28.31
CA PHE A 6 65.86 19.22 28.17
C PHE A 6 64.70 19.88 27.37
N ALA A 7 64.07 20.97 27.84
CA ALA A 7 64.33 22.42 27.57
C ALA A 7 63.94 22.89 26.15
N LEU A 8 62.84 23.62 25.98
CA LEU A 8 62.71 25.10 26.00
C LEU A 8 63.57 25.85 24.97
N SER A 9 62.94 26.53 24.00
CA SER A 9 63.29 27.89 23.56
C SER A 9 62.21 28.46 22.62
N ALA A 10 61.86 29.71 22.89
CA ALA A 10 60.87 30.54 22.22
C ALA A 10 61.49 31.52 21.21
N LEU A 11 60.62 32.15 20.41
CA LEU A 11 60.67 33.46 19.71
C LEU A 11 60.17 33.28 18.25
N ALA A 12 59.03 33.82 17.80
CA ALA A 12 58.56 35.22 17.69
C ALA A 12 58.89 35.89 16.34
N ALA A 13 57.87 36.58 15.82
CA ALA A 13 57.83 37.61 14.76
C ALA A 13 57.69 37.17 13.29
N GLY A 14 56.69 37.77 12.60
CA GLY A 14 56.68 37.88 11.13
C GLY A 14 55.31 38.01 10.48
N LEU A 15 54.66 39.17 10.59
CA LEU A 15 53.53 39.59 9.76
C LEU A 15 53.93 39.69 8.27
N VAL A 16 53.13 39.11 7.35
CA VAL A 16 52.91 39.66 6.00
C VAL A 16 51.46 39.40 5.58
N SER A 17 50.72 40.49 5.39
CA SER A 17 49.40 40.50 4.75
C SER A 17 49.57 40.71 3.25
N PHE A 18 48.86 39.95 2.42
CA PHE A 18 48.45 40.38 1.08
C PHE A 18 46.99 39.97 0.86
N GLY A 19 46.15 40.97 0.60
CA GLY A 19 44.74 40.82 0.32
C GLY A 19 44.49 40.41 -1.14
N ALA A 20 43.41 39.68 -1.35
CA ALA A 20 42.76 39.56 -2.65
C ALA A 20 41.41 40.27 -2.57
N LEU A 21 41.29 41.33 -3.36
CA LEU A 21 40.06 42.08 -3.62
C LEU A 21 39.10 41.21 -4.42
N ALA A 22 37.92 40.93 -3.87
CA ALA A 22 36.76 40.49 -4.63
C ALA A 22 35.98 41.73 -5.08
N ALA A 23 35.83 41.91 -6.39
CA ALA A 23 34.94 42.91 -6.97
C ALA A 23 33.50 42.36 -7.03
N PRO A 24 32.47 43.14 -6.69
CA PRO A 24 31.08 42.73 -6.86
C PRO A 24 30.54 43.22 -8.22
N THR A 25 29.96 42.32 -9.00
CA THR A 25 29.02 42.68 -10.06
C THR A 25 27.60 42.58 -9.50
N GLN A 26 26.93 43.72 -9.38
CA GLN A 26 25.48 43.79 -9.20
C GLN A 26 24.79 43.45 -10.52
N ASP A 27 23.80 42.57 -10.48
CA ASP A 27 22.59 42.72 -11.29
C ASP A 27 21.36 42.29 -10.46
N ASN A 28 20.35 43.16 -10.51
CA ASN A 28 19.05 43.14 -9.81
C ASN A 28 18.19 41.93 -10.29
N ALA A 29 17.23 41.30 -9.58
CA ALA A 29 16.24 41.69 -8.57
C ALA A 29 15.64 40.40 -7.90
N PRO A 30 14.72 40.48 -6.91
CA PRO A 30 14.62 39.52 -5.80
C PRO A 30 13.64 38.35 -6.01
N ARG A 31 14.02 37.15 -5.51
CA ARG A 31 13.05 36.18 -4.97
C ARG A 31 13.36 35.98 -3.49
N LEU A 32 12.49 36.55 -2.66
CA LEU A 32 12.43 36.28 -1.22
C LEU A 32 12.19 34.78 -0.99
N VAL A 33 13.23 34.07 -0.57
CA VAL A 33 13.07 32.82 0.18
C VAL A 33 12.66 33.25 1.58
N ARG A 34 11.39 33.01 1.94
CA ARG A 34 10.94 33.18 3.33
C ARG A 34 11.46 31.99 4.13
N ALA A 35 12.23 32.28 5.17
CA ALA A 35 12.66 31.30 6.16
C ALA A 35 11.43 30.67 6.82
N ALA A 36 11.54 29.38 7.14
CA ALA A 36 10.56 28.65 7.92
C ALA A 36 10.45 29.26 9.33
N ASP A 37 9.24 29.66 9.71
CA ASP A 37 8.89 29.94 11.10
C ASP A 37 8.42 28.64 11.77
N ASP A 38 8.89 28.45 13.00
CA ASP A 38 8.57 27.32 13.87
C ASP A 38 7.05 27.24 14.21
N GLY A 39 6.46 26.06 14.05
CA GLY A 39 5.27 25.64 14.82
C GLY A 39 3.88 25.94 14.24
N GLY A 40 3.72 26.32 12.97
CA GLY A 40 2.40 26.56 12.36
C GLY A 40 1.90 25.42 11.47
N ILE A 41 0.64 24.99 11.64
CA ILE A 41 -0.08 24.18 10.64
C ILE A 41 -0.08 24.97 9.32
N LEU A 42 0.60 24.46 8.30
CA LEU A 42 0.46 24.94 6.92
C LEU A 42 -0.93 24.52 6.42
N VAL A 43 -1.91 25.38 6.63
CA VAL A 43 -3.19 25.32 5.91
C VAL A 43 -2.89 25.68 4.46
N ALA A 44 -3.29 24.81 3.53
CA ALA A 44 -3.12 24.98 2.09
C ALA A 44 -3.48 26.41 1.66
N GLN A 45 -2.47 27.17 1.26
CA GLN A 45 -2.65 28.46 0.61
C GLN A 45 -2.93 28.18 -0.87
N ASP A 46 -4.02 28.79 -1.38
CA ASP A 46 -4.44 28.80 -2.78
C ASP A 46 -4.91 27.48 -3.43
N GLY A 47 -6.09 27.02 -3.02
CA GLY A 47 -7.20 26.74 -3.97
C GLY A 47 -7.12 25.58 -4.96
N ASN A 48 -6.02 24.83 -5.07
CA ASN A 48 -5.92 23.67 -5.95
C ASN A 48 -6.07 22.36 -5.15
N LEU A 49 -7.32 21.90 -5.02
CA LEU A 49 -7.67 20.62 -4.39
C LEU A 49 -8.20 19.65 -5.45
N ASP A 50 -7.56 18.49 -5.59
CA ASP A 50 -8.07 17.39 -6.39
C ASP A 50 -9.04 16.56 -5.53
N ILE A 51 -10.27 16.35 -6.01
CA ILE A 51 -11.28 15.56 -5.30
C ILE A 51 -11.50 14.24 -6.05
N TYR A 52 -11.22 13.14 -5.38
CA TYR A 52 -11.46 11.79 -5.88
C TYR A 52 -12.58 11.11 -5.10
N TYR A 53 -13.11 10.02 -5.66
CA TYR A 53 -14.12 9.19 -5.01
C TYR A 53 -13.59 7.77 -4.90
N ASP A 54 -13.75 7.18 -3.72
CA ASP A 54 -13.41 5.79 -3.48
C ASP A 54 -14.61 4.87 -3.80
N ALA A 55 -14.41 3.55 -3.79
CA ALA A 55 -15.37 2.51 -4.17
C ALA A 55 -16.52 2.39 -3.16
N ARG A 56 -16.36 3.00 -1.99
CA ARG A 56 -17.39 3.13 -0.96
C ARG A 56 -18.15 4.46 -1.10
N GLY A 57 -17.76 5.31 -2.05
CA GLY A 57 -18.32 6.63 -2.32
C GLY A 57 -17.75 7.75 -1.44
N ASN A 58 -16.69 7.50 -0.67
CA ASN A 58 -16.04 8.51 0.15
C ASN A 58 -15.32 9.53 -0.75
N ARG A 59 -15.37 10.82 -0.40
CA ARG A 59 -14.59 11.88 -1.06
C ARG A 59 -13.19 11.90 -0.49
N VAL A 60 -12.18 11.70 -1.32
CA VAL A 60 -10.75 11.81 -0.98
C VAL A 60 -10.25 13.15 -1.51
N ILE A 61 -10.01 14.09 -0.60
CA ILE A 61 -9.53 15.45 -0.92
C ILE A 61 -8.02 15.43 -0.85
N VAL A 62 -7.37 15.75 -1.96
CA VAL A 62 -5.93 15.70 -2.16
C VAL A 62 -5.43 17.09 -2.49
N ASP A 63 -4.35 17.50 -1.85
CA ASP A 63 -3.61 18.70 -2.22
C ASP A 63 -3.01 18.51 -3.62
N ALA A 64 -3.37 19.34 -4.61
CA ALA A 64 -2.97 19.08 -5.99
C ALA A 64 -1.48 19.30 -6.26
N ASP A 65 -0.81 20.07 -5.40
CA ASP A 65 0.61 20.41 -5.54
C ASP A 65 1.51 19.37 -4.85
N THR A 66 1.08 18.88 -3.69
CA THR A 66 1.85 17.92 -2.87
C THR A 66 1.39 16.47 -2.99
N GLY A 67 0.22 16.23 -3.60
CA GLY A 67 -0.40 14.91 -3.70
C GLY A 67 -0.83 14.32 -2.35
N LYS A 68 -0.72 15.07 -1.26
CA LYS A 68 -1.05 14.58 0.08
C LYS A 68 -2.56 14.54 0.27
N VAL A 69 -3.10 13.43 0.76
CA VAL A 69 -4.50 13.35 1.19
C VAL A 69 -4.71 14.28 2.40
N ILE A 70 -5.54 15.30 2.22
CA ILE A 70 -5.91 16.27 3.25
C ILE A 70 -7.05 15.71 4.11
N ALA A 71 -8.06 15.10 3.46
CA ALA A 71 -9.24 14.58 4.16
C ALA A 71 -9.93 13.47 3.37
N ILE A 72 -10.51 12.51 4.09
CA ILE A 72 -11.42 11.50 3.54
C ILE A 72 -12.77 11.70 4.21
N GLN A 73 -13.79 12.02 3.42
CA GLN A 73 -15.14 12.27 3.91
C GLN A 73 -16.06 11.13 3.47
N PRO A 74 -16.90 10.57 4.36
CA PRO A 74 -17.84 9.53 3.96
C PRO A 74 -18.78 10.02 2.85
N PRO A 75 -19.34 9.12 2.00
CA PRO A 75 -20.40 9.51 1.09
C PRO A 75 -21.47 10.17 1.93
N GLN A 76 -21.82 11.42 1.61
CA GLN A 76 -22.96 12.04 2.27
C GLN A 76 -24.16 11.16 1.99
N THR A 77 -24.64 10.47 3.02
CA THR A 77 -25.83 9.65 2.96
C THR A 77 -26.96 10.55 2.52
N ARG A 78 -27.69 10.10 1.47
CA ARG A 78 -28.89 10.69 0.86
C ARG A 78 -29.45 11.85 1.68
N LEU A 79 -29.42 13.07 1.11
CA LEU A 79 -30.26 14.23 1.47
C LEU A 79 -31.32 13.83 2.48
N ASP A 80 -31.07 14.09 3.77
CA ASP A 80 -32.01 13.73 4.82
C ASP A 80 -33.27 14.57 4.62
N ARG A 81 -34.24 14.01 3.87
CA ARG A 81 -35.52 14.68 3.60
C ARG A 81 -36.24 15.03 4.89
N ARG A 82 -35.91 14.41 6.03
CA ARG A 82 -36.43 14.78 7.35
C ARG A 82 -35.73 16.01 7.91
N ALA A 83 -34.43 16.20 7.68
CA ALA A 83 -33.73 17.45 7.98
C ALA A 83 -34.25 18.59 7.09
N LEU A 84 -34.34 18.35 5.78
CA LEU A 84 -34.87 19.33 4.82
C LEU A 84 -36.32 19.71 5.14
N ARG A 85 -37.22 18.74 5.38
CA ARG A 85 -38.62 19.03 5.79
C ARG A 85 -38.71 19.74 7.14
N ARG A 86 -37.78 19.49 8.07
CA ARG A 86 -37.72 20.24 9.34
C ARG A 86 -37.31 21.68 9.07
N GLU A 87 -36.34 21.90 8.21
CA GLU A 87 -35.88 23.22 7.80
C GLU A 87 -36.96 23.99 7.02
N THR A 88 -37.62 23.35 6.04
CA THR A 88 -38.74 23.92 5.29
C THR A 88 -39.89 24.28 6.22
N ARG A 89 -40.25 23.41 7.18
CA ARG A 89 -41.30 23.68 8.16
C ARG A 89 -40.92 24.80 9.12
N LEU A 90 -39.65 24.96 9.46
CA LEU A 90 -39.17 26.08 10.28
C LEU A 90 -39.22 27.41 9.51
N ARG A 91 -38.95 27.39 8.19
CA ARG A 91 -39.11 28.55 7.29
C ARG A 91 -40.58 28.91 7.08
N GLU A 92 -41.45 27.94 6.85
CA GLU A 92 -42.91 28.14 6.68
C GLU A 92 -43.60 28.64 7.95
N LEU A 93 -43.11 28.24 9.14
CA LEU A 93 -43.61 28.71 10.43
C LEU A 93 -43.04 30.08 10.85
N GLY A 94 -42.25 30.75 10.00
CA GLY A 94 -41.70 32.08 10.28
C GLY A 94 -40.78 32.14 11.51
N ARG A 95 -40.15 31.01 11.89
CA ARG A 95 -39.27 30.90 13.07
C ARG A 95 -37.79 30.72 12.73
N ALA A 96 -37.38 31.07 11.52
CA ALA A 96 -35.95 31.16 11.20
C ALA A 96 -35.32 32.34 11.98
N PRO A 97 -34.17 32.16 12.65
CA PRO A 97 -33.40 33.29 13.19
C PRO A 97 -33.01 34.20 12.02
N ALA A 98 -33.27 35.50 12.16
CA ALA A 98 -33.22 36.46 11.06
C ALA A 98 -31.82 36.90 10.61
N ASP A 99 -30.74 36.34 11.15
CA ASP A 99 -29.38 36.67 10.75
C ASP A 99 -28.55 35.41 10.69
N ASP A 100 -28.19 35.00 9.48
CA ASP A 100 -27.23 33.92 9.28
C ASP A 100 -26.38 34.21 8.04
N ASP A 101 -25.24 34.86 8.27
CA ASP A 101 -24.21 35.24 7.29
C ASP A 101 -23.42 34.03 6.75
N ARG A 102 -24.05 32.87 6.57
CA ARG A 102 -23.37 31.65 6.14
C ARG A 102 -23.34 31.54 4.62
N TYR A 103 -22.14 31.76 4.05
CA TYR A 103 -21.83 31.45 2.66
C TYR A 103 -21.58 29.93 2.51
N TYR A 104 -22.43 29.28 1.72
CA TYR A 104 -22.24 27.89 1.32
C TYR A 104 -21.40 27.83 0.03
N LEU A 105 -20.14 27.38 0.16
CA LEU A 105 -19.16 27.35 -0.94
C LEU A 105 -19.52 26.39 -2.09
N ASP A 106 -20.52 25.55 -1.88
CA ASP A 106 -21.06 24.58 -2.84
C ASP A 106 -22.33 25.09 -3.56
N ASN A 107 -22.85 26.27 -3.22
CA ASN A 107 -23.96 26.91 -3.91
C ASN A 107 -23.46 27.99 -4.89
N PRO A 108 -23.68 27.82 -6.22
CA PRO A 108 -23.27 28.79 -7.23
C PRO A 108 -23.85 30.19 -7.02
N GLU A 109 -25.06 30.30 -6.47
CA GLU A 109 -25.71 31.59 -6.20
C GLU A 109 -25.12 32.30 -4.98
N ASP A 110 -24.68 31.55 -3.97
CA ASP A 110 -23.99 32.11 -2.79
C ASP A 110 -22.58 32.56 -3.12
N MET A 111 -21.88 31.81 -3.99
CA MET A 111 -20.60 32.25 -4.54
C MET A 111 -20.73 33.52 -5.40
N ALA A 112 -21.83 33.65 -6.15
CA ALA A 112 -22.12 34.87 -6.90
C ALA A 112 -22.47 36.06 -5.98
N ARG A 113 -23.17 35.81 -4.87
CA ARG A 113 -23.43 36.82 -3.82
C ARG A 113 -22.15 37.26 -3.11
N PHE A 114 -21.32 36.30 -2.71
CA PHE A 114 -20.02 36.55 -2.10
C PHE A 114 -19.12 37.38 -3.01
N ARG A 115 -19.02 37.01 -4.29
CA ARG A 115 -18.24 37.75 -5.30
C ARG A 115 -18.76 39.17 -5.53
N ARG A 116 -20.07 39.38 -5.52
CA ARG A 116 -20.66 40.74 -5.61
C ARG A 116 -20.29 41.60 -4.40
N LYS A 117 -20.43 41.06 -3.20
CA LYS A 117 -20.07 41.77 -1.96
C LYS A 117 -18.58 42.13 -1.91
N GLN A 118 -17.72 41.23 -2.39
CA GLN A 118 -16.28 41.46 -2.49
C GLN A 118 -15.94 42.62 -3.46
N LEU A 119 -16.65 42.70 -4.60
CA LEU A 119 -16.49 43.79 -5.58
C LEU A 119 -17.04 45.14 -5.08
N GLU A 120 -18.10 45.11 -4.26
CA GLU A 120 -18.67 46.29 -3.60
C GLU A 120 -17.76 46.83 -2.49
N GLU A 121 -17.18 45.94 -1.66
CA GLU A 121 -16.21 46.31 -0.61
C GLU A 121 -14.89 46.84 -1.19
N GLU A 122 -14.49 46.39 -2.39
CA GLU A 122 -13.32 46.90 -3.12
C GLU A 122 -13.59 48.20 -3.89
N GLY A 123 -14.82 48.73 -3.88
CA GLY A 123 -15.16 50.04 -4.45
C GLY A 123 -15.08 50.13 -5.98
N ARG A 124 -15.23 49.03 -6.71
CA ARG A 124 -15.08 48.98 -8.17
C ARG A 124 -16.39 48.67 -8.89
N VAL A 125 -17.33 49.62 -8.87
CA VAL A 125 -18.49 49.57 -9.78
C VAL A 125 -18.62 50.88 -10.56
N ILE A 126 -18.52 50.77 -11.89
CA ILE A 126 -18.93 51.80 -12.85
C ILE A 126 -20.45 51.60 -13.06
N PRO A 127 -21.30 52.61 -12.80
CA PRO A 127 -22.73 52.49 -13.08
C PRO A 127 -22.99 52.51 -14.60
N PRO A 128 -23.87 51.65 -15.14
CA PRO A 128 -24.26 51.73 -16.55
C PRO A 128 -25.18 52.94 -16.79
N PRO A 129 -25.15 53.53 -17.99
CA PRO A 129 -25.96 54.70 -18.32
C PRO A 129 -27.45 54.33 -18.42
N ALA A 130 -28.30 55.30 -18.09
CA ALA A 130 -29.74 55.19 -18.17
C ALA A 130 -30.22 55.70 -19.54
N ASP A 131 -30.80 54.82 -20.33
CA ASP A 131 -31.60 55.14 -21.53
C ASP A 131 -32.96 54.44 -21.34
N GLU A 132 -34.06 55.13 -21.07
CA GLU A 132 -34.93 55.91 -21.97
C GLU A 132 -35.95 55.04 -22.75
N TYR A 133 -37.16 54.94 -22.16
CA TYR A 133 -38.51 54.96 -22.73
C TYR A 133 -38.80 54.35 -24.13
N ASP A 134 -39.71 53.36 -24.18
CA ASP A 134 -40.59 53.13 -25.34
C ASP A 134 -42.04 52.80 -24.89
N PRO A 135 -43.03 53.66 -25.21
CA PRO A 135 -44.45 53.47 -24.91
C PRO A 135 -45.21 52.92 -26.13
N TYR A 136 -46.04 51.89 -25.91
CA TYR A 136 -47.00 51.25 -26.83
C TYR A 136 -46.47 50.12 -27.73
N GLY A 137 -46.77 48.88 -27.34
CA GLY A 137 -46.69 47.68 -28.18
C GLY A 137 -47.58 46.54 -27.65
N ASP A 138 -48.83 46.52 -28.11
CA ASP A 138 -49.81 45.43 -27.96
C ASP A 138 -49.57 44.35 -29.04
N ASN A 139 -49.60 43.06 -28.67
CA ASN A 139 -50.35 41.95 -29.34
C ASN A 139 -49.77 40.53 -29.08
N SER A 140 -50.55 39.75 -28.32
CA SER A 140 -51.21 38.47 -28.67
C SER A 140 -50.46 37.13 -28.91
N VAL A 141 -51.05 36.08 -28.28
CA VAL A 141 -51.13 34.59 -28.55
C VAL A 141 -49.85 33.74 -28.51
N GLU A 142 -49.80 32.54 -27.90
CA GLU A 142 -50.65 31.35 -28.20
C GLU A 142 -50.63 30.28 -27.08
N ALA A 143 -51.54 29.30 -27.20
CA ALA A 143 -52.13 28.44 -26.17
C ALA A 143 -51.27 27.25 -25.67
N TYR A 144 -51.48 26.86 -24.40
CA TYR A 144 -51.15 25.54 -23.85
C TYR A 144 -52.44 24.74 -23.57
N PRO A 145 -52.50 23.44 -23.88
CA PRO A 145 -53.68 22.60 -23.64
C PRO A 145 -53.86 22.26 -22.14
N PRO A 146 -55.10 22.04 -21.67
CA PRO A 146 -55.37 21.66 -20.29
C PRO A 146 -55.01 20.20 -19.99
N ALA A 147 -54.56 19.95 -18.75
CA ALA A 147 -54.19 18.64 -18.24
C ALA A 147 -55.40 17.68 -18.12
N PRO A 148 -55.23 16.36 -18.35
CA PRO A 148 -56.32 15.40 -18.19
C PRO A 148 -56.76 15.24 -16.74
N GLN A 149 -58.08 15.09 -16.55
CA GLN A 149 -58.76 14.88 -15.28
C GLN A 149 -58.57 13.45 -14.78
N ASP A 150 -58.30 13.36 -13.48
CA ASP A 150 -58.16 12.17 -12.63
C ASP A 150 -59.53 11.55 -12.36
N ASP A 151 -59.81 10.38 -12.94
CA ASP A 151 -61.03 9.59 -12.71
C ASP A 151 -60.79 8.53 -11.63
N GLY A 152 -60.99 8.95 -10.38
CA GLY A 152 -60.71 8.15 -9.19
C GLY A 152 -61.40 6.79 -9.13
N ASN A 153 -60.66 5.74 -9.51
CA ASN A 153 -61.01 4.36 -9.22
C ASN A 153 -59.97 3.74 -8.27
N TYR A 154 -60.40 3.47 -7.04
CA TYR A 154 -59.61 2.88 -5.97
C TYR A 154 -59.69 1.35 -6.05
N ASP A 155 -58.64 0.70 -6.57
CA ASP A 155 -58.44 -0.74 -6.35
C ASP A 155 -57.42 -0.96 -5.22
N ASN A 156 -57.95 -1.40 -4.07
CA ASN A 156 -57.18 -1.79 -2.91
C ASN A 156 -56.55 -3.17 -3.15
N ASN A 157 -55.24 -3.21 -3.42
CA ASN A 157 -54.44 -4.41 -3.22
C ASN A 157 -53.02 -4.05 -2.80
N TYR A 158 -52.79 -3.99 -1.49
CA TYR A 158 -51.46 -3.94 -0.89
C TYR A 158 -50.90 -5.36 -0.82
N PRO A 159 -49.73 -5.68 -1.40
CA PRO A 159 -49.02 -6.88 -1.02
C PRO A 159 -48.42 -6.71 0.38
N ASP A 160 -48.62 -7.71 1.23
CA ASP A 160 -48.08 -7.80 2.58
C ASP A 160 -46.56 -7.51 2.63
N ALA A 161 -46.15 -6.77 3.66
CA ALA A 161 -44.74 -6.53 3.96
C ALA A 161 -44.03 -7.87 4.24
N PRO A 162 -42.86 -8.15 3.64
CA PRO A 162 -42.12 -9.37 3.95
C PRO A 162 -41.65 -9.36 5.41
N GLN A 163 -42.03 -10.40 6.16
CA GLN A 163 -41.47 -10.69 7.47
C GLN A 163 -39.94 -10.89 7.38
N PRO A 164 -39.16 -10.46 8.38
CA PRO A 164 -37.70 -10.58 8.36
C PRO A 164 -37.27 -12.05 8.34
N ALA A 165 -36.56 -12.44 7.29
CA ALA A 165 -35.96 -13.76 7.17
C ALA A 165 -34.88 -13.98 8.24
N LYS A 166 -34.82 -15.21 8.78
CA LYS A 166 -33.79 -15.71 9.70
C LYS A 166 -32.38 -15.47 9.14
N PRO A 167 -31.34 -15.33 9.98
CA PRO A 167 -29.99 -14.99 9.52
C PRO A 167 -29.47 -16.05 8.55
N GLY A 168 -29.43 -15.70 7.27
CA GLY A 168 -28.80 -16.52 6.26
C GLY A 168 -27.29 -16.50 6.45
N THR A 169 -26.65 -17.66 6.33
CA THR A 169 -25.20 -17.81 6.25
C THR A 169 -24.67 -16.90 5.15
N ILE A 170 -23.89 -15.89 5.54
CA ILE A 170 -23.24 -14.97 4.60
C ILE A 170 -22.30 -15.81 3.71
N LYS A 171 -22.70 -16.09 2.46
CA LYS A 171 -21.76 -16.48 1.43
C LYS A 171 -20.91 -15.26 1.12
N ARG A 172 -19.69 -15.24 1.65
CA ARG A 172 -18.67 -14.24 1.30
C ARG A 172 -18.42 -14.34 -0.19
N GLN A 173 -18.66 -13.25 -0.92
CA GLN A 173 -18.06 -13.09 -2.24
C GLN A 173 -16.54 -13.02 -2.06
N PRO A 174 -15.74 -13.64 -2.94
CA PRO A 174 -14.31 -13.41 -2.93
C PRO A 174 -14.06 -11.92 -3.17
N LEU A 175 -13.28 -11.26 -2.31
CA LEU A 175 -12.60 -10.06 -2.73
C LEU A 175 -11.63 -10.51 -3.84
N ASN A 176 -11.83 -10.00 -5.06
CA ASN A 176 -10.78 -10.02 -6.08
C ASN A 176 -9.68 -9.05 -5.62
N GLU A 177 -8.95 -9.43 -4.58
CA GLU A 177 -7.70 -8.80 -4.23
C GLU A 177 -6.63 -9.31 -5.19
N ALA A 178 -6.17 -8.37 -6.02
CA ALA A 178 -4.84 -8.31 -6.58
C ALA A 178 -4.48 -9.20 -7.80
N SER A 179 -5.46 -9.71 -8.56
CA SER A 179 -5.16 -10.06 -9.96
C SER A 179 -5.43 -8.85 -10.86
N ILE A 180 -4.39 -8.39 -11.56
CA ILE A 180 -4.58 -7.54 -12.74
C ILE A 180 -5.16 -8.46 -13.81
N ASP A 181 -6.45 -8.31 -14.12
CA ASP A 181 -7.00 -8.97 -15.30
C ASP A 181 -6.23 -8.45 -16.53
N PRO A 182 -5.63 -9.34 -17.35
CA PRO A 182 -4.88 -8.91 -18.51
C PRO A 182 -5.80 -8.13 -19.45
N VAL A 183 -5.46 -6.86 -19.69
CA VAL A 183 -6.09 -6.06 -20.73
C VAL A 183 -5.88 -6.79 -22.05
N GLN A 184 -6.97 -7.22 -22.69
CA GLN A 184 -6.92 -7.73 -24.07
C GLN A 184 -6.30 -6.64 -24.96
N PRO A 185 -5.32 -6.97 -25.82
CA PRO A 185 -4.78 -5.99 -26.76
C PRO A 185 -5.90 -5.49 -27.67
N THR A 186 -6.27 -4.23 -27.55
CA THR A 186 -7.02 -3.53 -28.61
C THR A 186 -6.10 -3.41 -29.82
N GLU A 187 -6.54 -3.93 -30.96
CA GLU A 187 -5.86 -3.82 -32.25
C GLU A 187 -5.47 -2.35 -32.52
N GLN A 188 -4.18 -2.07 -32.50
CA GLN A 188 -3.61 -0.83 -33.05
C GLN A 188 -2.76 -1.16 -34.27
N ALA A 189 -3.02 -0.40 -35.32
CA ALA A 189 -2.44 -0.48 -36.66
C ALA A 189 -0.90 -0.49 -36.68
N PRO A 190 -0.27 -1.07 -37.72
CA PRO A 190 1.17 -1.31 -37.75
C PRO A 190 1.99 -0.01 -37.85
N PRO A 191 3.09 0.15 -37.11
CA PRO A 191 4.04 1.21 -37.35
C PRO A 191 4.94 0.91 -38.55
N ALA A 192 5.26 1.97 -39.28
CA ALA A 192 6.07 1.98 -40.48
C ALA A 192 7.52 1.52 -40.24
N ASP A 193 8.05 0.90 -41.29
CA ASP A 193 9.41 0.41 -41.51
C ASP A 193 10.50 1.40 -41.09
N GLN A 194 11.33 1.02 -40.10
CA GLN A 194 12.68 1.55 -39.93
C GLN A 194 13.63 0.39 -39.65
N SER A 195 14.37 0.06 -40.70
CA SER A 195 15.40 -0.96 -40.75
C SER A 195 16.59 -0.54 -39.87
N ALA A 196 16.77 -1.21 -38.72
CA ALA A 196 17.99 -1.11 -37.92
C ALA A 196 18.84 -2.37 -38.11
N LEU A 197 20.04 -2.19 -38.64
CA LEU A 197 21.07 -3.22 -38.86
C LEU A 197 21.51 -3.89 -37.54
N PRO A 198 21.94 -5.17 -37.56
CA PRO A 198 22.36 -5.88 -36.36
C PRO A 198 23.71 -5.37 -35.83
N PRO A 199 23.95 -5.35 -34.50
CA PRO A 199 25.24 -4.94 -33.96
C PRO A 199 26.31 -6.03 -34.21
N LYS A 200 27.49 -5.58 -34.63
CA LYS A 200 28.69 -6.40 -34.82
C LYS A 200 29.15 -6.99 -33.49
N ILE A 201 29.37 -8.31 -33.49
CA ILE A 201 30.06 -9.05 -32.44
C ILE A 201 31.55 -8.86 -32.67
N ASP A 202 32.24 -8.09 -31.82
CA ASP A 202 33.69 -8.17 -31.61
C ASP A 202 34.08 -7.35 -30.37
N GLY A 203 34.52 -8.02 -29.30
CA GLY A 203 35.13 -7.36 -28.15
C GLY A 203 35.02 -8.16 -26.85
N LYS A 204 36.16 -8.73 -26.41
CA LYS A 204 36.36 -9.38 -25.11
C LYS A 204 35.67 -8.60 -23.98
N THR A 205 34.74 -9.25 -23.29
CA THR A 205 34.19 -8.81 -22.00
C THR A 205 35.31 -8.77 -20.95
N THR A 206 35.89 -7.59 -20.77
CA THR A 206 36.53 -7.21 -19.52
C THR A 206 35.42 -6.98 -18.51
N VAL A 207 35.22 -7.94 -17.62
CA VAL A 207 34.30 -7.79 -16.49
C VAL A 207 34.91 -6.75 -15.57
N ASP A 208 34.28 -5.58 -15.52
CA ASP A 208 34.60 -4.53 -14.57
C ASP A 208 34.19 -5.01 -13.16
N PRO A 209 35.15 -5.18 -12.21
CA PRO A 209 34.83 -5.63 -10.85
C PRO A 209 34.14 -4.56 -9.99
N SER A 210 33.81 -3.39 -10.55
CA SER A 210 33.06 -2.32 -9.87
C SER A 210 31.53 -2.38 -10.07
N LEU A 211 31.01 -3.44 -10.70
CA LEU A 211 29.59 -3.84 -10.64
C LEU A 211 29.20 -4.33 -9.24
N SER A 212 29.18 -3.41 -8.28
CA SER A 212 28.40 -3.58 -7.05
C SER A 212 26.94 -3.82 -7.44
N LEU A 213 26.40 -4.99 -7.07
CA LEU A 213 25.13 -5.55 -7.54
C LEU A 213 23.93 -4.61 -7.26
N GLY A 214 23.61 -3.74 -8.21
CA GLY A 214 22.36 -3.00 -8.24
C GLY A 214 21.17 -3.91 -8.53
N ALA A 215 19.97 -3.47 -8.14
CA ALA A 215 18.73 -4.15 -8.52
C ALA A 215 18.56 -4.13 -10.04
N ARG A 216 18.22 -5.28 -10.65
CA ARG A 216 18.03 -5.45 -12.09
C ARG A 216 16.61 -5.91 -12.40
N GLN A 217 16.05 -5.38 -13.48
CA GLN A 217 14.68 -5.72 -13.91
C GLN A 217 14.55 -7.14 -14.45
N ASP A 218 15.59 -7.71 -15.04
CA ASP A 218 15.58 -9.10 -15.52
C ASP A 218 15.56 -10.10 -14.36
N VAL A 219 16.26 -9.80 -13.27
CA VAL A 219 16.20 -10.60 -12.04
C VAL A 219 14.83 -10.48 -11.36
N ALA A 220 14.26 -9.27 -11.33
CA ALA A 220 12.89 -9.09 -10.83
C ALA A 220 11.86 -9.81 -11.72
N ALA A 221 12.06 -9.86 -13.03
CA ALA A 221 11.21 -10.61 -13.94
C ALA A 221 11.27 -12.13 -13.67
N LEU A 222 12.46 -12.66 -13.36
CA LEU A 222 12.61 -14.02 -12.86
C LEU A 222 11.88 -14.20 -11.52
N GLN A 223 12.05 -13.30 -10.55
CA GLN A 223 11.35 -13.37 -9.26
C GLN A 223 9.83 -13.42 -9.45
N VAL A 224 9.27 -12.58 -10.34
CA VAL A 224 7.84 -12.61 -10.69
C VAL A 224 7.41 -13.95 -11.28
N LEU A 225 8.22 -14.53 -12.18
CA LEU A 225 7.92 -15.84 -12.76
C LEU A 225 7.85 -16.93 -11.67
N LEU A 226 8.79 -16.90 -10.73
CA LEU A 226 8.85 -17.88 -9.65
C LEU A 226 7.62 -17.76 -8.74
N ASP A 227 7.25 -16.52 -8.38
CA ASP A 227 6.07 -16.21 -7.57
C ASP A 227 4.77 -16.73 -8.22
N ARG A 228 4.58 -16.48 -9.52
CA ARG A 228 3.45 -17.03 -10.32
C ARG A 228 3.39 -18.56 -10.31
N GLY A 229 4.54 -19.21 -10.22
CA GLY A 229 4.66 -20.67 -10.22
C GLY A 229 4.40 -21.31 -8.86
N GLY A 230 4.03 -20.54 -7.83
CA GLY A 230 3.91 -21.01 -6.46
C GLY A 230 5.26 -21.18 -5.75
N ALA A 231 6.36 -20.75 -6.35
CA ALA A 231 7.68 -20.76 -5.73
C ALA A 231 8.08 -19.34 -5.35
N SER A 232 7.57 -18.84 -4.23
CA SER A 232 7.77 -17.46 -3.81
C SER A 232 9.28 -17.16 -3.66
N PRO A 233 9.80 -16.06 -4.23
CA PRO A 233 11.14 -15.56 -3.92
C PRO A 233 11.16 -14.76 -2.60
N GLY A 234 10.00 -14.61 -1.94
CA GLY A 234 9.75 -13.63 -0.91
C GLY A 234 9.55 -12.27 -1.56
N VAL A 235 10.45 -11.33 -1.27
CA VAL A 235 10.35 -9.96 -1.79
C VAL A 235 10.93 -9.84 -3.20
N ILE A 236 10.20 -9.22 -4.11
CA ILE A 236 10.68 -8.84 -5.45
C ILE A 236 11.49 -7.55 -5.34
N ASP A 237 12.82 -7.69 -5.36
CA ASP A 237 13.78 -6.61 -5.16
C ASP A 237 14.78 -6.46 -6.32
N GLY A 238 14.68 -7.32 -7.35
CA GLY A 238 15.57 -7.33 -8.50
C GLY A 238 17.00 -7.78 -8.18
N ARG A 239 17.23 -8.46 -7.06
CA ARG A 239 18.57 -8.92 -6.64
C ARG A 239 18.63 -10.43 -6.61
N PHE A 240 19.78 -10.98 -7.01
CA PHE A 240 20.07 -12.39 -6.74
C PHE A 240 20.35 -12.59 -5.25
N GLY A 241 19.99 -13.76 -4.76
CA GLY A 241 20.23 -14.16 -3.38
C GLY A 241 19.74 -15.57 -3.13
N SER A 242 20.04 -16.08 -1.93
CA SER A 242 19.72 -17.47 -1.55
C SER A 242 18.23 -17.79 -1.64
N ASN A 243 17.33 -16.82 -1.43
CA ASN A 243 15.89 -17.03 -1.61
C ASN A 243 15.52 -17.26 -3.08
N VAL A 244 16.17 -16.55 -4.01
CA VAL A 244 15.94 -16.74 -5.46
C VAL A 244 16.44 -18.12 -5.89
N ASP A 245 17.62 -18.54 -5.43
CA ASP A 245 18.17 -19.86 -5.76
C ASP A 245 17.25 -21.00 -5.29
N LYS A 246 16.72 -20.88 -4.08
CA LYS A 246 15.75 -21.81 -3.50
C LYS A 246 14.43 -21.81 -4.25
N ALA A 247 13.90 -20.64 -4.57
CA ALA A 247 12.68 -20.50 -5.36
C ALA A 247 12.82 -21.13 -6.76
N ILE A 248 13.98 -21.01 -7.42
CA ILE A 248 14.24 -21.71 -8.71
C ILE A 248 14.17 -23.23 -8.52
N ALA A 249 14.77 -23.76 -7.45
CA ALA A 249 14.73 -25.19 -7.17
C ALA A 249 13.29 -25.68 -6.94
N ALA A 250 12.51 -24.95 -6.14
CA ALA A 250 11.10 -25.26 -5.90
C ALA A 250 10.24 -25.12 -7.17
N TYR A 251 10.45 -24.09 -7.97
CA TYR A 251 9.74 -23.88 -9.23
C TYR A 251 9.96 -25.05 -10.19
N ASN A 252 11.21 -25.51 -10.31
CA ASN A 252 11.57 -26.67 -11.12
C ASN A 252 10.91 -27.96 -10.61
N GLU A 253 10.78 -28.13 -9.30
CA GLU A 253 10.05 -29.26 -8.72
C GLU A 253 8.54 -29.19 -8.99
N ILE A 254 7.91 -28.02 -8.81
CA ILE A 254 6.47 -27.80 -9.00
C ILE A 254 6.05 -28.02 -10.46
N THR A 255 6.83 -27.48 -11.39
CA THR A 255 6.52 -27.47 -12.83
C THR A 255 7.13 -28.63 -13.60
N GLY A 256 8.11 -29.34 -13.01
CA GLY A 256 8.93 -30.32 -13.71
C GLY A 256 9.89 -29.71 -14.75
N SER A 257 10.17 -28.41 -14.67
CA SER A 257 11.10 -27.72 -15.57
C SER A 257 12.56 -27.83 -15.11
N ASN A 258 13.48 -27.37 -15.97
CA ASN A 258 14.90 -27.19 -15.63
C ASN A 258 15.33 -25.75 -15.94
N LEU A 259 14.59 -24.79 -15.37
CA LEU A 259 14.87 -23.37 -15.47
C LEU A 259 16.17 -23.05 -14.75
N LYS A 260 17.04 -22.31 -15.43
CA LYS A 260 18.28 -21.77 -14.84
C LYS A 260 18.15 -20.26 -14.77
N SER A 261 18.77 -19.66 -13.75
CA SER A 261 18.84 -18.20 -13.59
C SER A 261 19.49 -17.47 -14.78
N THR A 262 20.30 -18.17 -15.58
CA THR A 262 20.98 -17.64 -16.77
C THR A 262 20.20 -17.83 -18.07
N ASP A 263 19.07 -18.55 -18.06
CA ASP A 263 18.30 -18.87 -19.26
C ASP A 263 17.26 -17.78 -19.57
N ALA A 264 17.72 -16.65 -20.12
CA ALA A 264 16.86 -15.51 -20.44
C ALA A 264 15.70 -15.87 -21.39
N VAL A 265 15.94 -16.76 -22.36
CA VAL A 265 14.93 -17.20 -23.33
C VAL A 265 13.88 -18.08 -22.67
N GLY A 266 14.31 -19.01 -21.81
CA GLY A 266 13.43 -19.85 -21.01
C GLY A 266 12.56 -19.02 -20.07
N ILE A 267 13.14 -18.04 -19.37
CA ILE A 267 12.42 -17.14 -18.46
C ILE A 267 11.34 -16.35 -19.22
N GLN A 268 11.68 -15.76 -20.36
CA GLN A 268 10.71 -14.99 -21.15
C GLN A 268 9.57 -15.86 -21.70
N THR A 269 9.89 -17.08 -22.14
CA THR A 269 8.88 -18.04 -22.62
C THR A 269 7.93 -18.45 -21.49
N ALA A 270 8.47 -18.74 -20.31
CA ALA A 270 7.68 -19.12 -19.15
C ALA A 270 6.84 -17.95 -18.60
N LEU A 271 7.34 -16.72 -18.68
CA LEU A 271 6.56 -15.52 -18.37
C LEU A 271 5.37 -15.35 -19.32
N ALA A 272 5.59 -15.51 -20.63
CA ALA A 272 4.52 -15.46 -21.63
C ALA A 272 3.41 -16.50 -21.37
N GLN A 273 3.79 -17.70 -20.92
CA GLN A 273 2.84 -18.78 -20.58
C GLN A 273 2.13 -18.57 -19.23
N SER A 274 2.73 -17.83 -18.30
CA SER A 274 2.24 -17.64 -16.93
C SER A 274 1.48 -16.32 -16.70
N GLY A 275 1.13 -15.58 -17.76
CA GLY A 275 0.38 -14.33 -17.66
C GLY A 275 1.00 -13.13 -18.37
N GLY A 276 2.02 -13.34 -19.20
CA GLY A 276 2.63 -12.29 -19.99
C GLY A 276 3.73 -11.55 -19.24
N ASP A 277 3.85 -10.25 -19.50
CA ASP A 277 4.92 -9.41 -18.96
C ASP A 277 4.99 -9.48 -17.43
N ALA A 278 6.22 -9.51 -16.90
CA ALA A 278 6.49 -9.55 -15.47
C ALA A 278 6.08 -8.26 -14.74
N PHE A 279 5.92 -7.16 -15.48
CA PHE A 279 5.51 -5.88 -14.94
C PHE A 279 4.24 -5.41 -15.63
N ALA A 280 3.39 -4.72 -14.88
CA ALA A 280 2.19 -4.08 -15.37
C ALA A 280 2.12 -2.63 -14.92
N ASN A 281 1.34 -1.83 -15.64
CA ASN A 281 1.01 -0.48 -15.23
C ASN A 281 -0.19 -0.54 -14.29
N TYR A 282 -0.08 0.09 -13.13
CA TYR A 282 -1.14 0.23 -12.14
C TYR A 282 -1.42 1.71 -11.91
N THR A 283 -2.70 2.07 -11.89
CA THR A 283 -3.13 3.44 -11.56
C THR A 283 -3.45 3.51 -10.09
N ILE A 284 -2.73 4.34 -9.35
CA ILE A 284 -2.97 4.57 -7.92
C ILE A 284 -4.39 5.09 -7.75
N THR A 285 -5.18 4.39 -6.95
CA THR A 285 -6.59 4.73 -6.74
C THR A 285 -6.75 5.73 -5.59
N ALA A 286 -7.95 6.28 -5.44
CA ALA A 286 -8.25 7.19 -4.33
C ALA A 286 -8.16 6.46 -2.98
N GLU A 287 -8.55 5.19 -2.97
CA GLU A 287 -8.49 4.23 -1.88
C GLU A 287 -7.05 3.98 -1.45
N ASP A 288 -6.16 3.74 -2.43
CA ASP A 288 -4.75 3.54 -2.17
C ASP A 288 -4.14 4.80 -1.55
N ALA A 289 -4.54 6.01 -1.96
CA ALA A 289 -4.05 7.21 -1.31
C ALA A 289 -4.69 7.45 0.08
N ALA A 290 -5.95 7.07 0.25
CA ALA A 290 -6.74 7.30 1.45
C ALA A 290 -6.32 6.40 2.64
N GLY A 291 -5.92 5.17 2.37
CA GLY A 291 -5.48 4.24 3.42
C GLY A 291 -6.61 3.41 4.03
N PRO A 292 -6.38 2.83 5.21
CA PRO A 292 -5.85 3.51 6.41
C PRO A 292 -4.32 3.52 6.56
N TYR A 293 -3.78 4.64 7.06
CA TYR A 293 -2.34 4.83 7.33
C TYR A 293 -2.08 5.33 8.76
N VAL A 294 -0.92 4.98 9.32
CA VAL A 294 -0.41 5.52 10.59
C VAL A 294 0.88 6.31 10.35
N ALA A 295 1.10 7.40 11.07
CA ALA A 295 2.28 8.25 10.85
C ALA A 295 3.60 7.52 11.11
N SER A 296 3.60 6.64 12.11
CA SER A 296 4.72 5.74 12.41
C SER A 296 4.23 4.58 13.27
N VAL A 297 5.00 3.50 13.26
CA VAL A 297 4.78 2.36 14.15
C VAL A 297 5.83 2.42 15.26
N PRO A 298 5.44 2.70 16.51
CA PRO A 298 6.38 2.75 17.63
C PRO A 298 7.07 1.41 17.86
N GLU A 299 8.28 1.39 18.42
CA GLU A 299 8.95 0.14 18.79
C GLU A 299 8.33 -0.52 20.03
N ASP A 300 7.98 0.30 21.03
CA ASP A 300 7.48 -0.15 22.32
C ASP A 300 6.05 -0.68 22.25
N TYR A 301 5.82 -1.83 22.90
CA TYR A 301 4.55 -2.55 22.80
C TYR A 301 3.41 -1.83 23.52
N SER A 302 3.68 -1.08 24.60
CA SER A 302 2.64 -0.28 25.25
C SER A 302 2.13 0.83 24.33
N GLN A 303 3.03 1.41 23.53
CA GLN A 303 2.69 2.45 22.56
C GLN A 303 1.95 1.85 21.35
N LYS A 304 2.40 0.70 20.83
CA LYS A 304 1.68 -0.05 19.80
C LYS A 304 0.24 -0.36 20.21
N ALA A 305 0.02 -0.74 21.47
CA ALA A 305 -1.30 -1.05 22.00
C ALA A 305 -2.26 0.17 22.07
N GLN A 306 -1.75 1.40 21.96
CA GLN A 306 -2.58 2.61 21.89
C GLN A 306 -2.97 3.01 20.46
N LEU A 307 -2.40 2.35 19.43
CA LEU A 307 -2.78 2.64 18.05
C LEU A 307 -4.19 2.12 17.75
N ASN A 308 -4.85 2.72 16.76
CA ASN A 308 -6.14 2.21 16.26
C ASN A 308 -5.96 0.93 15.43
N CYS A 309 -4.84 0.83 14.72
CA CYS A 309 -4.44 -0.32 13.92
C CYS A 309 -2.93 -0.35 13.75
N MET A 310 -2.38 -1.53 13.47
CA MET A 310 -1.01 -1.69 12.97
C MET A 310 -0.99 -1.58 11.44
N CYS A 311 -1.58 -0.50 10.92
CA CYS A 311 -1.70 -0.23 9.50
C CYS A 311 -0.34 0.08 8.85
N TYR A 312 -0.32 0.20 7.53
CA TYR A 312 0.82 0.71 6.78
C TYR A 312 1.16 2.16 7.19
N THR A 313 2.42 2.54 6.99
CA THR A 313 2.92 3.90 7.25
C THR A 313 2.88 4.80 6.03
N SER A 314 2.81 4.22 4.82
CA SER A 314 2.75 4.97 3.57
C SER A 314 2.00 4.23 2.47
N VAL A 315 1.54 4.98 1.47
CA VAL A 315 0.97 4.43 0.23
C VAL A 315 1.97 3.52 -0.47
N THR A 316 3.25 3.89 -0.46
CA THR A 316 4.30 3.11 -1.13
C THR A 316 4.50 1.75 -0.47
N GLU A 317 4.49 1.69 0.86
CA GLU A 317 4.56 0.45 1.63
C GLU A 317 3.35 -0.45 1.34
N ALA A 318 2.13 0.11 1.36
CA ALA A 318 0.92 -0.64 1.05
C ALA A 318 0.94 -1.23 -0.36
N LEU A 319 1.38 -0.45 -1.35
CA LEU A 319 1.50 -0.90 -2.74
C LEU A 319 2.62 -1.93 -2.90
N ALA A 320 3.76 -1.74 -2.23
CA ALA A 320 4.86 -2.71 -2.25
C ALA A 320 4.40 -4.06 -1.70
N GLU A 321 3.73 -4.08 -0.55
CA GLU A 321 3.12 -5.27 0.05
C GLU A 321 2.06 -5.92 -0.85
N ARG A 322 1.20 -5.10 -1.48
CA ARG A 322 0.16 -5.58 -2.40
C ARG A 322 0.71 -6.27 -3.65
N PHE A 323 1.86 -5.82 -4.15
CA PHE A 323 2.48 -6.35 -5.36
C PHE A 323 3.72 -7.22 -5.07
N HIS A 324 3.92 -7.63 -3.81
CA HIS A 324 5.02 -8.50 -3.37
C HIS A 324 6.42 -7.90 -3.61
N MET A 325 6.54 -6.57 -3.64
CA MET A 325 7.76 -5.84 -3.99
C MET A 325 8.49 -5.30 -2.77
N ASP A 326 9.80 -5.07 -2.92
CA ASP A 326 10.55 -4.24 -1.98
C ASP A 326 10.17 -2.77 -2.19
N GLU A 327 9.97 -2.04 -1.10
CA GLU A 327 9.56 -0.63 -1.16
C GLU A 327 10.60 0.25 -1.88
N ASN A 328 11.89 0.01 -1.64
CA ASN A 328 12.95 0.77 -2.31
C ASN A 328 13.06 0.38 -3.79
N TYR A 329 12.85 -0.89 -4.10
CA TYR A 329 12.81 -1.35 -5.49
C TYR A 329 11.64 -0.72 -6.25
N LEU A 330 10.43 -0.72 -5.68
CA LEU A 330 9.24 -0.08 -6.25
C LEU A 330 9.48 1.42 -6.53
N LYS A 331 10.11 2.14 -5.59
CA LYS A 331 10.52 3.54 -5.80
C LYS A 331 11.58 3.66 -6.92
N SER A 332 12.53 2.72 -6.98
CA SER A 332 13.63 2.77 -7.94
C SER A 332 13.20 2.57 -9.40
N ILE A 333 12.13 1.80 -9.64
CA ILE A 333 11.58 1.58 -10.99
C ILE A 333 10.58 2.68 -11.39
N ASN A 334 10.08 3.46 -10.44
CA ASN A 334 9.15 4.58 -10.62
C ASN A 334 9.78 5.91 -10.16
N LYS A 335 10.95 6.26 -10.71
CA LYS A 335 11.69 7.46 -10.29
C LYS A 335 10.91 8.73 -10.62
N GLY A 336 10.81 9.63 -9.64
CA GLY A 336 10.17 10.94 -9.82
C GLY A 336 8.64 10.90 -9.80
N VAL A 337 8.04 9.76 -9.44
CA VAL A 337 6.60 9.59 -9.33
C VAL A 337 6.13 9.89 -7.91
N ASP A 338 5.01 10.61 -7.78
CA ASP A 338 4.35 10.82 -6.50
C ASP A 338 3.34 9.71 -6.21
N PHE A 339 3.68 8.85 -5.25
CA PHE A 339 2.83 7.73 -4.86
C PHE A 339 1.57 8.14 -4.09
N ASN A 340 1.49 9.36 -3.57
CA ASN A 340 0.31 9.80 -2.82
C ASN A 340 -0.80 10.35 -3.72
N ARG A 341 -0.48 10.65 -4.99
CA ARG A 341 -1.42 11.25 -5.93
C ARG A 341 -2.27 10.18 -6.64
N PRO A 342 -3.60 10.15 -6.43
CA PRO A 342 -4.48 9.27 -7.20
C PRO A 342 -4.48 9.61 -8.70
N GLY A 343 -4.69 8.60 -9.54
CA GLY A 343 -4.57 8.69 -10.99
C GLY A 343 -3.14 8.55 -11.52
N THR A 344 -2.14 8.54 -10.63
CA THR A 344 -0.75 8.32 -11.01
C THR A 344 -0.51 6.90 -11.48
N ILE A 345 0.11 6.75 -12.64
CA ILE A 345 0.45 5.44 -13.21
C ILE A 345 1.84 5.03 -12.74
N ILE A 346 1.93 3.89 -12.07
CA ILE A 346 3.17 3.27 -11.62
C ILE A 346 3.36 1.91 -12.27
N LYS A 347 4.62 1.52 -12.46
CA LYS A 347 5.02 0.17 -12.83
C LYS A 347 5.10 -0.69 -11.58
N VAL A 348 4.41 -1.83 -11.59
CA VAL A 348 4.38 -2.79 -10.48
C VAL A 348 4.63 -4.21 -10.99
N ALA A 349 5.01 -5.11 -10.08
CA ALA A 349 5.14 -6.53 -10.38
C ALA A 349 3.76 -7.13 -10.68
N ASN A 350 3.69 -7.91 -11.76
CA ASN A 350 2.51 -8.68 -12.12
C ASN A 350 2.68 -10.11 -11.60
N PHE A 351 2.41 -10.33 -10.33
CA PHE A 351 2.58 -11.65 -9.69
C PHE A 351 1.52 -12.70 -10.12
N GLY A 352 0.54 -12.31 -10.94
CA GLY A 352 -0.39 -13.24 -11.58
C GLY A 352 -1.42 -13.86 -10.63
N LYS A 353 -1.75 -15.13 -10.87
CA LYS A 353 -2.75 -15.86 -10.08
C LYS A 353 -2.04 -16.59 -8.94
N LEU A 354 -2.52 -16.35 -7.73
CA LEU A 354 -2.10 -17.07 -6.54
C LEU A 354 -2.43 -18.57 -6.65
N VAL A 355 -1.64 -19.37 -5.94
CA VAL A 355 -1.91 -20.80 -5.77
C VAL A 355 -3.27 -20.97 -5.11
N SER A 356 -4.04 -21.97 -5.56
CA SER A 356 -5.37 -22.27 -5.03
C SER A 356 -5.58 -23.76 -4.70
N THR A 357 -4.55 -24.58 -4.90
CA THR A 357 -4.61 -26.02 -4.63
C THR A 357 -4.62 -26.27 -3.12
N PRO A 358 -5.62 -26.98 -2.57
CA PRO A 358 -5.66 -27.29 -1.15
C PRO A 358 -4.42 -28.06 -0.67
N VAL A 359 -3.85 -27.62 0.45
CA VAL A 359 -2.67 -28.19 1.07
C VAL A 359 -3.08 -29.20 2.14
N ALA A 360 -2.51 -30.39 2.09
CA ALA A 360 -2.72 -31.46 3.07
C ALA A 360 -1.56 -31.60 4.06
N ARG A 361 -0.35 -31.17 3.67
CA ARG A 361 0.86 -31.26 4.49
C ARG A 361 1.79 -30.08 4.24
N ILE A 362 2.31 -29.52 5.31
CA ILE A 362 3.31 -28.46 5.31
C ILE A 362 4.62 -29.03 5.85
N VAL A 363 5.75 -28.71 5.24
CA VAL A 363 7.09 -29.01 5.75
C VAL A 363 7.83 -27.71 5.99
N ALA A 364 8.18 -27.43 7.24
CA ALA A 364 9.02 -26.31 7.62
C ALA A 364 10.47 -26.79 7.77
N ASP A 365 11.31 -26.51 6.78
CA ASP A 365 12.72 -26.91 6.74
C ASP A 365 13.60 -25.82 7.37
N LYS A 366 14.10 -26.09 8.57
CA LYS A 366 14.94 -25.16 9.35
C LYS A 366 16.31 -24.91 8.69
N THR A 367 16.86 -25.93 8.02
CA THR A 367 18.18 -25.84 7.38
C THR A 367 18.10 -25.01 6.11
N LYS A 368 17.07 -25.25 5.30
CA LYS A 368 16.83 -24.48 4.08
C LYS A 368 16.15 -23.15 4.33
N LYS A 369 15.54 -22.94 5.49
CA LYS A 369 14.74 -21.74 5.81
C LYS A 369 13.61 -21.55 4.80
N GLU A 370 12.85 -22.63 4.58
CA GLU A 370 11.75 -22.68 3.63
C GLU A 370 10.55 -23.41 4.23
N VAL A 371 9.36 -23.05 3.75
CA VAL A 371 8.10 -23.74 4.02
C VAL A 371 7.60 -24.31 2.71
N TYR A 372 7.47 -25.63 2.63
CA TYR A 372 6.92 -26.35 1.50
C TYR A 372 5.48 -26.77 1.78
N ALA A 373 4.59 -26.57 0.81
CA ALA A 373 3.18 -26.93 0.90
C ALA A 373 2.88 -28.02 -0.13
N TYR A 374 2.39 -29.17 0.37
CA TYR A 374 2.07 -30.35 -0.43
C TYR A 374 0.57 -30.60 -0.46
N ASP A 375 0.05 -31.00 -1.62
CA ASP A 375 -1.33 -31.44 -1.76
C ASP A 375 -1.56 -32.85 -1.16
N ALA A 376 -2.80 -33.33 -1.23
CA ALA A 376 -3.17 -34.66 -0.75
C ALA A 376 -2.50 -35.82 -1.52
N GLY A 377 -2.03 -35.57 -2.74
CA GLY A 377 -1.27 -36.53 -3.55
C GLY A 377 0.23 -36.53 -3.26
N GLY A 378 0.70 -35.65 -2.36
CA GLY A 378 2.11 -35.48 -2.05
C GLY A 378 2.88 -34.66 -3.08
N LYS A 379 2.20 -33.97 -4.00
CA LYS A 379 2.83 -33.06 -4.96
C LYS A 379 3.12 -31.73 -4.28
N LEU A 380 4.32 -31.18 -4.50
CA LEU A 380 4.64 -29.80 -4.10
C LEU A 380 3.78 -28.83 -4.91
N VAL A 381 3.04 -27.96 -4.22
CA VAL A 381 2.15 -26.96 -4.85
C VAL A 381 2.56 -25.53 -4.54
N ALA A 382 3.25 -25.31 -3.42
CA ALA A 382 3.84 -24.02 -3.10
C ALA A 382 5.09 -24.15 -2.25
N ALA A 383 6.00 -23.18 -2.36
CA ALA A 383 7.18 -23.05 -1.53
C ALA A 383 7.42 -21.58 -1.18
N TYR A 384 7.73 -21.32 0.08
CA TYR A 384 7.92 -19.97 0.61
C TYR A 384 9.24 -19.86 1.36
N PRO A 385 10.04 -18.80 1.16
CA PRO A 385 11.15 -18.53 2.04
C PRO A 385 10.61 -18.17 3.40
N ALA A 386 11.31 -18.60 4.45
CA ALA A 386 10.86 -18.43 5.81
C ALA A 386 11.99 -17.98 6.72
N THR A 387 11.66 -17.30 7.80
CA THR A 387 12.57 -17.18 8.94
C THR A 387 12.06 -18.07 10.05
N ILE A 388 12.83 -19.11 10.37
CA ILE A 388 12.49 -20.16 11.33
C ILE A 388 13.40 -19.99 12.57
N GLY A 389 12.99 -20.52 13.72
CA GLY A 389 13.62 -20.26 15.02
C GLY A 389 15.12 -20.54 15.05
N SER A 390 15.86 -19.70 15.79
CA SER A 390 17.30 -19.87 16.00
C SER A 390 17.62 -21.08 16.88
N ALA A 391 18.91 -21.43 17.00
CA ALA A 391 19.35 -22.40 18.00
C ALA A 391 19.02 -21.95 19.44
N ASP A 392 19.12 -20.65 19.73
CA ASP A 392 18.84 -20.07 21.06
C ASP A 392 17.33 -20.01 21.38
N THR A 393 16.48 -20.00 20.34
CA THR A 393 15.01 -19.97 20.46
C THR A 393 14.40 -20.91 19.43
N PRO A 394 14.54 -22.24 19.63
CA PRO A 394 14.26 -23.20 18.60
C PRO A 394 12.78 -23.28 18.28
N SER A 395 12.49 -23.35 16.99
CA SER A 395 11.18 -23.80 16.52
C SER A 395 10.89 -25.22 17.00
N PRO A 396 9.62 -25.61 17.10
CA PRO A 396 9.23 -26.96 17.49
C PRO A 396 9.89 -28.02 16.60
N THR A 397 10.00 -29.25 17.10
CA THR A 397 10.51 -30.41 16.36
C THR A 397 9.40 -31.43 16.18
N GLY A 398 9.49 -32.22 15.12
CA GLY A 398 8.52 -33.28 14.85
C GLY A 398 7.27 -32.77 14.13
N ILE A 399 6.18 -33.51 14.33
CA ILE A 399 4.93 -33.35 13.60
C ILE A 399 3.91 -32.64 14.48
N HIS A 400 3.31 -31.59 13.93
CA HIS A 400 2.26 -30.77 14.51
C HIS A 400 1.06 -30.71 13.57
N ALA A 401 -0.06 -30.16 14.05
CA ALA A 401 -1.20 -29.85 13.21
C ALA A 401 -1.56 -28.36 13.28
N VAL A 402 -2.13 -27.83 12.20
CA VAL A 402 -2.79 -26.53 12.19
C VAL A 402 -3.97 -26.58 13.15
N SER A 403 -3.95 -25.77 14.21
CA SER A 403 -5.03 -25.69 15.20
C SER A 403 -6.14 -24.73 14.76
N ARG A 404 -5.74 -23.52 14.34
CA ARG A 404 -6.67 -22.48 13.85
C ARG A 404 -5.95 -21.50 12.94
N ILE A 405 -6.72 -20.78 12.14
CA ILE A 405 -6.23 -19.73 11.24
C ILE A 405 -6.94 -18.43 11.65
N ALA A 406 -6.17 -17.36 11.83
CA ALA A 406 -6.69 -16.03 12.12
C ALA A 406 -6.14 -15.04 11.09
N LEU A 407 -7.05 -14.40 10.35
CA LEU A 407 -6.74 -13.30 9.42
C LEU A 407 -6.87 -11.98 10.18
N ASP A 408 -5.92 -11.08 9.93
CA ASP A 408 -5.74 -9.79 10.58
C ASP A 408 -5.94 -9.87 12.11
N PRO A 409 -5.16 -10.71 12.83
CA PRO A 409 -5.37 -10.97 14.24
C PRO A 409 -4.88 -9.82 15.12
N ASN A 410 -5.55 -9.60 16.25
CA ASN A 410 -4.95 -8.91 17.39
C ASN A 410 -3.77 -9.73 17.92
N TYR A 411 -2.76 -9.04 18.44
CA TYR A 411 -1.63 -9.69 19.13
C TYR A 411 -1.71 -9.47 20.64
N THR A 412 -1.89 -10.55 21.38
CA THR A 412 -1.83 -10.53 22.86
C THR A 412 -0.39 -10.73 23.30
N TYR A 413 0.24 -9.65 23.75
CA TYR A 413 1.55 -9.71 24.40
C TYR A 413 1.37 -10.08 25.87
N ASN A 414 2.05 -11.13 26.32
CA ASN A 414 2.12 -11.50 27.72
C ASN A 414 3.59 -11.63 28.18
N PRO A 415 4.10 -10.71 29.02
CA PRO A 415 5.50 -10.74 29.44
C PRO A 415 5.88 -11.99 30.26
N ASN A 416 4.89 -12.66 30.86
CA ASN A 416 5.11 -13.88 31.65
C ASN A 416 5.20 -15.16 30.80
N ILE A 417 4.82 -15.09 29.52
CA ILE A 417 4.77 -16.25 28.61
C ILE A 417 5.71 -16.06 27.41
N ASN A 418 5.76 -14.84 26.85
CA ASN A 418 6.53 -14.55 25.64
C ASN A 418 7.98 -14.17 26.01
N PHE A 419 8.19 -12.90 26.32
CA PHE A 419 9.46 -12.29 26.71
C PHE A 419 9.13 -10.90 27.25
N LYS A 420 10.08 -10.29 27.99
CA LYS A 420 9.92 -8.90 28.44
C LYS A 420 10.46 -7.93 27.38
N GLN A 421 9.57 -7.24 26.69
CA GLN A 421 9.89 -6.14 25.80
C GLN A 421 9.91 -4.82 26.58
N GLY A 422 11.06 -4.15 26.61
CA GLY A 422 11.21 -2.88 27.31
C GLY A 422 10.88 -2.98 28.82
N GLN A 423 10.09 -2.03 29.32
CA GLN A 423 9.59 -2.03 30.70
C GLN A 423 8.17 -2.58 30.83
N ASN A 424 7.66 -3.27 29.80
CA ASN A 424 6.28 -3.75 29.78
C ASN A 424 6.11 -5.01 30.65
N ASP A 425 5.43 -4.84 31.78
CA ASP A 425 5.14 -5.85 32.80
C ASP A 425 3.67 -6.33 32.79
N LYS A 426 2.83 -5.74 31.94
CA LYS A 426 1.41 -6.05 31.82
C LYS A 426 1.09 -6.79 30.53
N ILE A 427 -0.03 -7.51 30.55
CA ILE A 427 -0.63 -8.07 29.34
C ILE A 427 -1.16 -6.91 28.49
N LEU A 428 -0.76 -6.87 27.22
CA LEU A 428 -1.16 -5.85 26.26
C LEU A 428 -1.89 -6.51 25.08
N THR A 429 -2.90 -5.82 24.55
CA THR A 429 -3.52 -6.20 23.29
C THR A 429 -3.10 -5.19 22.24
N ILE A 430 -2.27 -5.62 21.31
CA ILE A 430 -1.84 -4.83 20.17
C ILE A 430 -2.90 -5.00 19.06
N PRO A 431 -3.39 -3.90 18.46
CA PRO A 431 -4.42 -3.93 17.42
C PRO A 431 -3.93 -4.69 16.18
N PRO A 432 -4.84 -5.07 15.26
CA PRO A 432 -4.47 -5.86 14.11
C PRO A 432 -3.85 -4.99 13.01
N GLY A 433 -3.11 -5.63 12.11
CA GLY A 433 -2.63 -5.01 10.87
C GLY A 433 -1.31 -5.59 10.37
N PRO A 434 -0.94 -5.26 9.12
CA PRO A 434 0.26 -5.79 8.45
C PRO A 434 1.56 -5.46 9.20
N ASN A 435 1.60 -4.36 9.93
CA ASN A 435 2.75 -3.97 10.75
C ASN A 435 2.74 -4.54 12.17
N GLY A 436 1.80 -5.44 12.47
CA GLY A 436 1.69 -6.11 13.76
C GLY A 436 2.84 -7.11 13.99
N PRO A 437 3.09 -7.52 15.25
CA PRO A 437 4.14 -8.50 15.58
C PRO A 437 4.03 -9.84 14.86
N VAL A 438 2.81 -10.22 14.46
CA VAL A 438 2.51 -11.45 13.71
C VAL A 438 2.06 -11.15 12.27
N GLY A 439 2.21 -9.90 11.83
CA GLY A 439 1.71 -9.42 10.54
C GLY A 439 0.21 -9.63 10.37
N SER A 440 -0.18 -9.86 9.12
CA SER A 440 -1.58 -9.98 8.71
C SER A 440 -2.24 -11.34 8.94
N VAL A 441 -1.49 -12.35 9.32
CA VAL A 441 -1.99 -13.73 9.42
C VAL A 441 -1.31 -14.47 10.54
N TRP A 442 -2.09 -15.25 11.28
CA TRP A 442 -1.60 -16.22 12.24
C TRP A 442 -2.22 -17.61 11.99
N ILE A 443 -1.40 -18.56 11.57
CA ILE A 443 -1.72 -19.99 11.47
C ILE A 443 -1.17 -20.65 12.74
N ALA A 444 -2.05 -20.87 13.71
CA ALA A 444 -1.66 -21.48 14.98
C ALA A 444 -1.38 -22.97 14.82
N LEU A 445 -0.36 -23.47 15.50
CA LEU A 445 -0.13 -24.89 15.66
C LEU A 445 -0.86 -25.43 16.90
N ASP A 446 -0.98 -26.75 16.99
CA ASP A 446 -1.44 -27.48 18.18
C ASP A 446 -0.46 -27.39 19.37
N LYS A 447 0.73 -26.81 19.16
CA LYS A 447 1.66 -26.43 20.21
C LYS A 447 1.42 -24.98 20.67
N PRO A 448 1.13 -24.74 21.97
CA PRO A 448 0.89 -23.40 22.49
C PRO A 448 2.02 -22.43 22.12
N THR A 449 1.65 -21.19 21.82
CA THR A 449 2.55 -20.07 21.44
C THR A 449 3.29 -20.18 20.10
N TYR A 450 3.20 -21.31 19.38
CA TYR A 450 3.84 -21.49 18.08
C TYR A 450 2.86 -21.39 16.92
N GLY A 451 3.34 -20.85 15.80
CA GLY A 451 2.57 -20.62 14.59
C GLY A 451 3.41 -20.29 13.38
N ILE A 452 2.77 -20.34 12.21
CA ILE A 452 3.25 -19.76 10.95
C ILE A 452 2.54 -18.42 10.76
N HIS A 453 3.27 -17.35 10.51
CA HIS A 453 2.67 -16.00 10.50
C HIS A 453 3.38 -15.02 9.55
N GLY A 454 2.70 -13.90 9.28
CA GLY A 454 3.25 -12.79 8.49
C GLY A 454 4.30 -11.98 9.25
N THR A 455 4.80 -10.90 8.65
CA THR A 455 5.84 -10.07 9.27
C THR A 455 5.68 -8.60 8.87
N PRO A 456 6.00 -7.64 9.76
CA PRO A 456 6.13 -6.24 9.38
C PRO A 456 7.40 -5.96 8.54
N GLU A 457 8.31 -6.93 8.43
CA GLU A 457 9.63 -6.76 7.82
C GLU A 457 9.86 -7.82 6.72
N PRO A 458 9.14 -7.76 5.59
CA PRO A 458 9.20 -8.81 4.56
C PRO A 458 10.60 -8.96 3.96
N SER A 459 11.36 -7.86 3.84
CA SER A 459 12.73 -7.87 3.29
C SER A 459 13.75 -8.66 4.14
N LYS A 460 13.41 -9.01 5.39
CA LYS A 460 14.26 -9.79 6.32
C LYS A 460 13.98 -11.28 6.34
N ILE A 461 13.00 -11.76 5.57
CA ILE A 461 12.64 -13.18 5.48
C ILE A 461 13.81 -14.00 4.89
N GLY A 462 14.18 -15.08 5.58
CA GLY A 462 15.31 -15.96 5.23
C GLY A 462 16.70 -15.38 5.51
N LYS A 463 16.78 -14.12 5.99
CA LYS A 463 18.04 -13.39 6.24
C LYS A 463 18.36 -13.23 7.74
N THR A 464 17.41 -13.56 8.60
CA THR A 464 17.53 -13.48 10.07
C THR A 464 17.07 -14.81 10.68
N GLU A 465 17.08 -14.89 12.02
CA GLU A 465 16.44 -15.98 12.77
C GLU A 465 15.22 -15.44 13.55
N SER A 466 14.25 -16.29 13.90
CA SER A 466 13.09 -15.90 14.71
C SER A 466 13.22 -16.37 16.16
N HIS A 467 12.31 -15.88 17.03
CA HIS A 467 12.14 -16.36 18.40
C HIS A 467 11.28 -17.65 18.49
N GLY A 468 11.49 -18.59 17.56
CA GLY A 468 10.83 -19.90 17.54
C GLY A 468 9.62 -20.06 16.61
N CYS A 469 8.98 -18.98 16.15
CA CYS A 469 7.87 -19.07 15.18
C CYS A 469 8.35 -19.11 13.72
N VAL A 470 7.50 -19.54 12.79
CA VAL A 470 7.81 -19.52 11.35
C VAL A 470 7.27 -18.22 10.77
N ARG A 471 8.17 -17.33 10.33
CA ARG A 471 7.81 -16.04 9.71
C ARG A 471 7.86 -16.14 8.20
N LEU A 472 6.82 -15.68 7.54
CA LEU A 472 6.72 -15.49 6.10
C LEU A 472 6.46 -14.00 5.82
N THR A 473 6.54 -13.60 4.55
CA THR A 473 5.97 -12.31 4.13
C THR A 473 4.46 -12.31 4.38
N ASN A 474 3.83 -11.14 4.47
CA ASN A 474 2.39 -11.06 4.71
C ASN A 474 1.59 -11.71 3.58
N TRP A 475 2.00 -11.53 2.32
CA TRP A 475 1.33 -12.13 1.17
C TRP A 475 1.49 -13.65 1.11
N ASP A 476 2.69 -14.18 1.36
CA ASP A 476 2.92 -15.64 1.42
C ASP A 476 2.09 -16.27 2.55
N ALA A 477 2.06 -15.63 3.73
CA ALA A 477 1.25 -16.10 4.85
C ALA A 477 -0.25 -16.08 4.53
N ARG A 478 -0.74 -15.03 3.85
CA ARG A 478 -2.12 -14.92 3.38
C ARG A 478 -2.46 -15.97 2.32
N GLU A 479 -1.54 -16.26 1.40
CA GLU A 479 -1.72 -17.32 0.43
C GLU A 479 -1.83 -18.67 1.16
N LEU A 480 -0.83 -19.04 1.95
CA LEU A 480 -0.83 -20.30 2.70
C LEU A 480 -2.07 -20.48 3.57
N ALA A 481 -2.53 -19.42 4.25
CA ALA A 481 -3.74 -19.45 5.06
C ALA A 481 -5.02 -19.77 4.26
N LYS A 482 -5.07 -19.44 2.97
CA LYS A 482 -6.18 -19.80 2.07
C LYS A 482 -6.09 -21.25 1.60
N LEU A 483 -4.89 -21.83 1.59
CA LEU A 483 -4.65 -23.21 1.12
C LEU A 483 -4.88 -24.27 2.21
N VAL A 484 -4.81 -23.87 3.48
CA VAL A 484 -4.78 -24.81 4.63
C VAL A 484 -6.07 -24.76 5.43
N SER A 485 -6.31 -25.79 6.23
CA SER A 485 -7.45 -25.89 7.16
C SER A 485 -6.99 -26.48 8.50
N PRO A 486 -7.75 -26.27 9.60
CA PRO A 486 -7.47 -26.96 10.85
C PRO A 486 -7.33 -28.48 10.65
N GLY A 487 -6.29 -29.07 11.25
CA GLY A 487 -5.92 -30.47 11.08
C GLY A 487 -4.86 -30.75 10.01
N VAL A 488 -4.52 -29.79 9.15
CA VAL A 488 -3.40 -29.94 8.20
C VAL A 488 -2.10 -30.19 8.96
N THR A 489 -1.35 -31.21 8.53
CA THR A 489 -0.09 -31.61 9.16
C THR A 489 1.00 -30.59 8.88
N VAL A 490 1.79 -30.25 9.90
CA VAL A 490 2.98 -29.39 9.83
C VAL A 490 4.17 -30.14 10.39
N GLU A 491 5.12 -30.48 9.52
CA GLU A 491 6.31 -31.23 9.87
C GLU A 491 7.53 -30.29 9.92
N PHE A 492 8.21 -30.25 11.07
CA PHE A 492 9.47 -29.51 11.20
C PHE A 492 10.65 -30.43 10.93
N VAL A 493 11.43 -30.12 9.90
CA VAL A 493 12.62 -30.89 9.50
C VAL A 493 13.88 -30.02 9.53
N GLY A 494 15.04 -30.66 9.63
CA GLY A 494 16.32 -29.97 9.73
C GLY A 494 16.55 -29.27 11.09
N GLY A 495 17.79 -28.85 11.32
CA GLY A 495 18.27 -28.32 12.60
C GLY A 495 19.01 -29.36 13.45
N PRO A 496 19.68 -28.94 14.55
CA PRO A 496 20.30 -29.87 15.49
C PRO A 496 19.26 -30.86 16.02
N SER A 497 19.64 -32.12 16.12
CA SER A 497 18.73 -33.17 16.59
C SER A 497 18.33 -32.90 18.06
N ALA A 498 17.22 -33.48 18.51
CA ALA A 498 16.84 -33.39 19.92
C ALA A 498 17.95 -33.89 20.86
N ASP A 499 18.79 -34.80 20.38
CA ASP A 499 19.94 -35.35 21.09
C ASP A 499 21.11 -34.34 21.19
N ASP A 500 21.27 -33.45 20.22
CA ASP A 500 22.30 -32.40 20.21
C ASP A 500 21.98 -31.26 21.19
N VAL A 501 20.69 -31.01 21.44
CA VAL A 501 20.21 -29.97 22.37
C VAL A 501 20.18 -30.47 23.81
N ALA A 502 20.00 -31.78 24.04
CA ALA A 502 20.00 -32.38 25.38
C ALA A 502 21.41 -32.52 26.00
N GLN A 503 22.47 -32.26 25.24
CA GLN A 503 23.87 -32.32 25.68
C GLN A 503 24.50 -30.95 25.97
N GLN A 504 23.74 -29.86 25.86
CA GLN A 504 24.12 -28.50 26.25
C GLN A 504 23.30 -28.07 27.46
#